data_AF-A0A945MKN0-F1
#
_entry.id   AF-A0A945MKN0-F1
#
_cell.length_a   1.000
_cell.length_b   1.000
_cell.length_c   1.000
_cell.angle_alpha   90.00
_cell.angle_beta   90.00
_cell.angle_gamma   90.00
#
_symmetry.space_group_name_H-M   'P 1'
#
loop_
_entity.id
_entity.type
_entity.pdbx_description
1 polymer ?
#
loop_
_entity_poly.entity_id
_entity_poly.type
_entity_poly.pdbx_seq_one_letter_code
_entity_poly.pdbx_strand_id
1 'polypeptide(L)' 'MAGIRAIGRSERGEHFLRHRPPVPHYFKATVEWMKILACVCGHASLNQFCAADLTTWKRDIAYFTGINYAGVVPL' A
#
# COMPACT_ATOMS: atom_id res chain seq x y z
N MET A 1 -16.29 -38.72 -17.16
CA MET A 1 -17.21 -38.28 -16.07
C MET A 1 -16.39 -37.96 -14.83
N ALA A 2 -16.78 -36.90 -14.13
CA ALA A 2 -15.96 -36.05 -13.27
C ALA A 2 -15.34 -36.73 -12.04
N GLY A 3 -14.10 -36.34 -11.73
CA GLY A 3 -13.40 -36.81 -10.53
C GLY A 3 -12.12 -36.03 -10.24
N ILE A 4 -12.16 -34.69 -10.26
CA ILE A 4 -11.07 -33.87 -9.71
C ILE A 4 -11.50 -33.45 -8.31
N ARG A 5 -10.92 -34.15 -7.34
CA ARG A 5 -10.99 -33.88 -5.90
C ARG A 5 -10.48 -32.46 -5.67
N ALA A 6 -11.38 -31.56 -5.29
CA ALA A 6 -11.03 -30.20 -4.90
C ALA A 6 -10.00 -30.25 -3.76
N ILE A 7 -8.81 -29.74 -4.07
CA ILE A 7 -7.72 -29.50 -3.13
C ILE A 7 -8.26 -28.57 -2.04
N GLY A 8 -8.08 -28.96 -0.78
CA GLY A 8 -8.57 -28.24 0.39
C GLY A 8 -8.14 -26.77 0.37
N ARG A 9 -9.11 -25.89 0.10
CA ARG A 9 -8.98 -24.44 0.28
C ARG A 9 -9.14 -24.19 1.78
N SER A 10 -8.07 -23.74 2.42
CA SER A 10 -8.01 -23.40 3.86
C SER A 10 -9.22 -22.55 4.32
N GLU A 11 -10.19 -23.19 4.99
CA GLU A 11 -11.43 -22.56 5.49
C GLU A 11 -11.21 -21.70 6.75
N ARG A 12 -9.99 -21.66 7.31
CA ARG A 12 -9.71 -20.94 8.56
C ARG A 12 -9.75 -19.42 8.45
N GLY A 13 -9.60 -18.85 7.24
CA GLY A 13 -9.68 -17.40 7.02
C GLY A 13 -11.11 -16.89 6.83
N GLU A 14 -11.99 -17.72 6.24
CA GLU A 14 -13.37 -17.36 5.88
C GLU A 14 -14.25 -17.18 7.13
N HIS A 15 -14.02 -17.98 8.17
CA HIS A 15 -14.81 -17.96 9.41
C HIS A 15 -14.63 -16.66 10.21
N PHE A 16 -13.43 -16.05 10.16
CA PHE A 16 -13.14 -14.78 10.84
C PHE A 16 -13.78 -13.59 10.11
N LEU A 17 -13.82 -13.60 8.77
CA LEU A 17 -14.37 -12.51 7.97
C LEU A 17 -15.89 -12.37 8.11
N ARG A 18 -16.59 -13.42 8.55
CA ARG A 18 -18.05 -13.42 8.78
C ARG A 18 -18.51 -12.59 9.98
N HIS A 19 -17.63 -12.31 10.93
CA HIS A 19 -17.95 -11.55 12.16
C HIS A 19 -17.29 -10.17 12.21
N ARG A 20 -16.64 -9.73 11.13
CA ARG A 20 -15.97 -8.43 11.09
C ARG A 20 -17.02 -7.32 10.96
N PRO A 21 -16.98 -6.26 11.80
CA PRO A 21 -17.79 -5.08 11.57
C PRO A 21 -17.46 -4.44 10.21
N PRO A 22 -18.43 -3.82 9.52
CA PRO A 22 -18.19 -3.18 8.23
C PRO A 22 -17.17 -2.05 8.38
N VAL A 23 -16.22 -1.98 7.45
CA VAL A 23 -15.26 -0.88 7.39
C VAL A 23 -16.00 0.37 6.87
N PRO A 24 -15.88 1.54 7.53
CA PRO A 24 -16.51 2.77 7.06
C PRO A 24 -16.05 3.15 5.65
N HIS A 25 -16.93 3.81 4.88
CA HIS A 25 -16.66 4.17 3.47
C HIS A 25 -15.36 4.97 3.29
N TYR A 26 -15.09 5.93 4.18
CA TYR A 26 -13.83 6.69 4.17
C TYR A 26 -12.60 5.79 4.17
N PHE A 27 -12.53 4.81 5.07
CA PHE A 27 -11.39 3.89 5.12
C PHE A 27 -11.31 3.00 3.89
N LYS A 28 -12.46 2.58 3.33
CA LYS A 28 -12.46 1.84 2.07
C LYS A 28 -11.86 2.67 0.93
N ALA A 29 -12.28 3.93 0.80
CA ALA A 29 -11.72 4.85 -0.18
C ALA A 29 -10.21 5.04 0.05
N THR A 30 -9.78 5.35 1.28
CA THR A 30 -8.37 5.55 1.63
C THR A 30 -7.51 4.33 1.28
N VAL A 31 -8.01 3.11 1.50
CA VAL A 31 -7.30 1.87 1.10
C VAL A 31 -7.15 1.78 -0.42
N GLU A 32 -8.16 2.15 -1.20
CA GLU A 32 -8.02 2.17 -2.68
C GLU A 32 -7.02 3.23 -3.15
N TRP A 33 -7.02 4.41 -2.53
CA TRP A 33 -6.00 5.44 -2.81
C TRP A 33 -4.60 4.96 -2.48
N MET A 34 -4.42 4.29 -1.35
CA MET A 34 -3.12 3.73 -0.96
C MET A 34 -2.60 2.70 -1.95
N LYS A 35 -3.48 1.89 -2.58
CA LYS A 35 -3.07 0.97 -3.65
C LYS A 35 -2.63 1.72 -4.91
N ILE A 36 -3.34 2.78 -5.28
CA ILE A 36 -2.95 3.63 -6.42
C ILE A 36 -1.60 4.30 -6.16
N LEU A 37 -1.38 4.83 -4.95
CA LEU A 37 -0.09 5.41 -4.56
C LEU A 37 1.05 4.43 -4.76
N ALA A 38 0.87 3.16 -4.36
CA ALA A 38 1.88 2.14 -4.58
C ALA A 38 2.16 1.88 -6.06
N CYS A 39 1.11 1.78 -6.87
CA CYS A 39 1.24 1.58 -8.31
C CYS A 39 2.01 2.73 -8.99
N VAL A 40 1.72 3.98 -8.62
CA VAL A 40 2.37 5.16 -9.20
C VAL A 40 3.86 5.21 -8.85
N CYS A 41 4.25 4.72 -7.67
CA CYS A 41 5.65 4.57 -7.27
C CYS A 41 6.33 3.32 -7.87
N GLY A 42 5.63 2.50 -8.66
CA GLY A 42 6.18 1.27 -9.24
C GLY A 42 6.16 0.06 -8.31
N HIS A 43 5.42 0.13 -7.20
CA HIS A 43 5.34 -0.92 -6.18
C HIS A 43 4.04 -1.72 -6.27
N ALA A 44 4.11 -3.01 -5.93
CA ALA A 44 2.94 -3.89 -5.86
C ALA A 44 2.18 -3.77 -4.53
N SER A 45 2.84 -3.29 -3.48
CA SER A 45 2.26 -3.12 -2.14
C SER A 45 2.89 -1.96 -1.38
N LEU A 46 2.13 -1.34 -0.46
CA LEU A 46 2.60 -0.22 0.36
C LEU A 46 3.85 -0.52 1.20
N ASN A 47 4.06 -1.77 1.62
CA ASN A 47 5.24 -2.14 2.42
C ASN A 47 6.55 -2.10 1.62
N GLN A 48 6.49 -1.91 0.30
CA GLN A 48 7.65 -1.76 -0.56
C GLN A 48 8.12 -0.30 -0.66
N PHE A 49 7.39 0.65 -0.04
CA PHE A 49 7.78 2.05 -0.02
C PHE A 49 9.13 2.22 0.65
N CYS A 50 9.95 3.06 0.05
CA CYS A 50 11.28 3.39 0.51
C CYS A 50 11.51 4.90 0.43
N ALA A 51 12.65 5.36 0.94
CA ALA A 51 13.00 6.78 0.94
C ALA A 51 13.05 7.39 -0.48
N ALA A 52 13.31 6.58 -1.52
CA ALA A 52 13.35 7.03 -2.90
C ALA A 52 11.97 7.42 -3.47
N ASP A 53 10.87 6.94 -2.86
CA ASP A 53 9.50 7.27 -3.26
C ASP A 53 9.03 8.62 -2.69
N LEU A 54 9.80 9.19 -1.76
CA LEU A 54 9.49 10.45 -1.10
C LEU A 54 10.24 11.61 -1.73
N THR A 55 9.56 12.75 -1.74
CA THR A 55 10.17 14.03 -2.13
C THR A 55 9.67 15.14 -1.22
N THR A 56 10.50 16.15 -0.99
CA THR A 56 10.17 17.29 -0.13
C THR A 56 10.63 18.60 -0.75
N TRP A 57 9.93 19.67 -0.39
CA TRP A 57 10.25 21.05 -0.77
C TRP A 57 10.91 21.82 0.39
N LYS A 58 11.02 21.20 1.57
CA LYS A 58 11.70 21.78 2.74
C LYS A 58 13.15 21.31 2.76
N ARG A 59 14.07 22.26 2.59
CA ARG A 59 15.52 22.03 2.51
C ARG A 59 16.06 21.25 3.71
N ASP A 60 15.70 21.68 4.92
CA ASP A 60 16.18 21.04 6.16
C ASP A 60 15.74 19.58 6.25
N ILE A 61 14.51 19.25 5.82
CA ILE A 61 14.02 17.86 5.84
C ILE A 61 14.81 17.00 4.86
N ALA A 62 15.02 17.47 3.63
CA ALA A 62 15.82 16.74 2.66
C ALA A 62 17.25 16.52 3.17
N TYR A 63 17.87 17.54 3.76
CA TYR A 63 19.21 17.44 4.34
C TYR A 63 19.29 16.43 5.51
N PHE A 64 18.30 16.44 6.42
CA PHE A 64 18.31 15.55 7.59
C PHE A 64 17.91 14.10 7.28
N THR A 65 17.02 13.89 6.31
CA THR A 65 16.43 12.57 6.04
C THR A 65 17.00 11.89 4.81
N GLY A 66 17.70 12.61 3.95
CA GLY A 66 18.26 12.09 2.70
C GLY A 66 17.23 11.82 1.60
N ILE A 67 15.97 12.27 1.76
CA ILE A 67 14.95 12.15 0.70
C ILE A 67 15.10 13.25 -0.35
N ASN A 68 14.58 13.02 -1.56
CA ASN A 68 14.76 13.92 -2.71
C ASN A 68 14.19 15.32 -2.44
N TYR A 69 14.91 16.34 -2.94
CA TYR A 69 14.44 17.72 -2.92
C TYR A 69 13.81 18.10 -4.26
N ALA A 70 12.56 18.58 -4.23
CA ALA A 70 11.79 18.97 -5.42
C ALA A 70 11.83 20.47 -5.75
N GLY A 71 12.69 21.26 -5.09
CA GLY A 71 12.81 22.68 -5.41
C GLY A 71 13.62 22.95 -6.68
N VAL A 72 13.44 24.14 -7.26
CA VAL A 72 14.07 24.54 -8.53
C VAL A 72 15.59 24.68 -8.41
N VAL A 73 16.09 25.14 -7.26
CA VAL A 73 17.52 25.26 -7.00
C VAL A 73 17.99 24.00 -6.28
N PRO A 74 19.00 23.27 -6.79
CA PRO A 74 19.55 22.09 -6.12
C PRO A 74 19.94 22.35 -4.66
N LEU A 75 19.93 21.28 -3.85
CA LEU A 75 20.51 21.26 -2.51
C LEU A 75 22.01 21.01 -2.56
#